data_AF-J0YU58-F1
#
_entry.id   AF-J0YU58-F1
#
_cell.length_a   1.000
_cell.length_b   1.000
_cell.length_c   1.000
_cell.angle_alpha   90.00
_cell.angle_beta   90.00
_cell.angle_gamma   90.00
#
_symmetry.space_group_name_H-M   'P 1'
#
loop_
_entity.id
_entity.type
_entity.pdbx_description
1 polymer ?
#
loop_
_entity_poly.entity_id
_entity_poly.type
_entity_poly.pdbx_seq_one_letter_code
_entity_poly.pdbx_strand_id
1 'polypeptide(L)'
;MNGYGNTGLELYGHSRGGMTLGNMLYSFKQKGVHGIADNTNINFYGSAFNALVASALLTYVSDGKQTTVGIDGYRYDFVSRWIGGNGYTYGTAPADNWWKETWKMFSDPRNAHTCLGSADDVCTARYGSSHLEQVPSSKSWSKK
;
A
#
# COMPACT_ATOMS: atom_id res chain seq x y z
N MET A 1 -1.66 20.06 -25.07
CA MET A 1 -2.15 18.74 -24.64
C MET A 1 -2.90 18.95 -23.32
N ASN A 2 -4.23 18.97 -23.34
CA ASN A 2 -5.07 19.14 -22.15
C ASN A 2 -6.12 18.02 -22.17
N GLY A 3 -5.73 16.83 -21.69
CA GLY A 3 -6.60 15.66 -21.68
C GLY A 3 -6.77 15.06 -20.30
N TYR A 4 -5.67 14.73 -19.61
CA TYR A 4 -5.67 14.04 -18.32
C TYR A 4 -4.38 14.37 -17.55
N GLY A 5 -4.42 14.33 -16.20
CA GLY A 5 -3.25 14.54 -15.33
C GLY A 5 -3.13 15.91 -14.66
N ASN A 6 -3.93 16.91 -15.05
CA ASN A 6 -3.90 18.26 -14.45
C ASN A 6 -4.52 18.31 -13.04
N THR A 7 -5.39 17.36 -12.71
CA THR A 7 -6.06 17.26 -11.41
C THR A 7 -5.33 16.32 -10.45
N GLY A 8 -4.17 15.78 -10.83
CA GLY A 8 -3.47 14.75 -10.06
C GLY A 8 -3.80 13.32 -10.48
N LEU A 9 -3.25 12.37 -9.74
CA LEU A 9 -3.30 10.94 -10.03
C LEU A 9 -3.61 10.14 -8.77
N GLU A 10 -4.59 9.27 -8.84
CA GLU A 10 -4.92 8.31 -7.78
C GLU A 10 -4.40 6.93 -8.20
N LEU A 11 -3.49 6.36 -7.42
CA LEU A 11 -2.88 5.07 -7.68
C LEU A 11 -3.19 4.09 -6.55
N TYR A 12 -3.82 2.97 -6.90
CA TYR A 12 -4.18 1.92 -5.96
C TYR A 12 -3.38 0.66 -6.29
N GLY A 13 -2.65 0.14 -5.29
CA GLY A 13 -1.81 -1.05 -5.46
C GLY A 13 -2.22 -2.17 -4.51
N HIS A 14 -2.86 -3.21 -5.04
CA HIS A 14 -3.18 -4.42 -4.28
C HIS A 14 -2.11 -5.49 -4.48
N SER A 15 -1.70 -6.19 -3.41
CA SER A 15 -0.78 -7.33 -3.50
C SER A 15 0.51 -6.98 -4.29
N ARG A 16 0.82 -7.74 -5.33
CA ARG A 16 1.92 -7.45 -6.27
C ARG A 16 1.76 -6.13 -7.02
N GLY A 17 0.53 -5.63 -7.20
CA GLY A 17 0.26 -4.32 -7.80
C GLY A 17 0.95 -3.18 -7.05
N GLY A 18 1.09 -3.28 -5.73
CA GLY A 18 1.88 -2.32 -4.95
C GLY A 18 3.37 -2.34 -5.31
N MET A 19 3.93 -3.51 -5.67
CA MET A 19 5.31 -3.61 -6.18
C MET A 19 5.45 -2.99 -7.57
N THR A 20 4.44 -3.08 -8.44
CA THR A 20 4.45 -2.35 -9.71
C THR A 20 4.55 -0.84 -9.49
N LEU A 21 3.75 -0.29 -8.57
CA LEU A 21 3.79 1.13 -8.24
C LEU A 21 5.11 1.54 -7.56
N GLY A 22 5.62 0.72 -6.64
CA GLY A 22 6.91 0.93 -6.00
C GLY A 22 8.08 0.95 -7.01
N ASN A 23 8.09 -0.01 -7.95
CA ASN A 23 9.10 -0.09 -9.01
C ASN A 23 9.01 1.09 -9.99
N MET A 24 7.80 1.57 -10.28
CA MET A 24 7.60 2.79 -11.06
C MET A 24 8.27 3.99 -10.37
N LEU A 25 7.98 4.23 -9.09
CA LEU A 25 8.60 5.33 -8.32
C LEU A 25 10.13 5.19 -8.25
N TYR A 26 10.62 3.96 -8.07
CA TYR A 26 12.05 3.68 -8.04
C TYR A 26 12.71 3.97 -9.39
N SER A 27 12.08 3.59 -10.50
CA SER A 27 12.55 3.92 -11.86
C SER A 27 12.56 5.43 -12.11
N PHE A 28 11.59 6.19 -11.61
CA PHE A 28 11.62 7.65 -11.72
C PHE A 28 12.83 8.23 -10.99
N LYS A 29 13.08 7.79 -9.75
CA LYS A 29 14.26 8.21 -8.99
C LYS A 29 15.57 7.85 -9.69
N GLN A 30 15.72 6.63 -10.20
CA GLN A 30 16.93 6.20 -10.91
C GLN A 30 17.21 7.05 -12.16
N LYS A 31 16.15 7.49 -12.85
CA LYS A 31 16.25 8.33 -14.06
C LYS A 31 16.31 9.83 -13.76
N GLY A 32 16.31 10.23 -12.48
CA GLY A 32 16.31 11.64 -12.09
C GLY A 32 15.00 12.37 -12.42
N VAL A 33 13.88 11.65 -12.52
CA VAL A 33 12.55 12.24 -12.78
C VAL A 33 11.93 12.67 -11.46
N HIS A 34 11.64 13.96 -11.33
CA HIS A 34 10.97 14.58 -10.19
C HIS A 34 10.14 15.80 -10.65
N GLY A 35 9.32 16.36 -9.77
CA GLY A 35 8.42 17.49 -10.07
C GLY A 35 7.17 17.12 -10.90
N ILE A 36 6.83 15.83 -10.99
CA ILE A 36 5.69 15.34 -11.80
C ILE A 36 4.52 14.78 -10.97
N ALA A 37 4.74 14.52 -9.68
CA ALA A 37 3.80 13.81 -8.81
C ALA A 37 3.18 14.70 -7.72
N ASP A 38 3.13 16.01 -7.95
CA ASP A 38 2.71 17.03 -6.98
C ASP A 38 1.32 16.79 -6.36
N ASN A 39 0.40 16.22 -7.15
CA ASN A 39 -0.95 15.86 -6.71
C ASN A 39 -1.23 14.36 -6.90
N THR A 40 -0.23 13.52 -6.64
CA THR A 40 -0.37 12.06 -6.71
C THR A 40 -0.63 11.46 -5.34
N ASN A 41 -1.73 10.73 -5.21
CA ASN A 41 -2.04 9.93 -4.04
C ASN A 41 -1.81 8.46 -4.33
N ILE A 42 -1.18 7.74 -3.41
CA ILE A 42 -0.89 6.31 -3.55
C ILE A 42 -1.43 5.58 -2.33
N ASN A 43 -2.26 4.57 -2.55
CA ASN A 43 -2.84 3.74 -1.51
C ASN A 43 -2.58 2.26 -1.80
N PHE A 44 -2.08 1.55 -0.80
CA PHE A 44 -1.68 0.16 -0.89
C PHE A 44 -2.62 -0.74 -0.08
N TYR A 45 -3.05 -1.84 -0.68
CA TYR A 45 -3.92 -2.84 -0.07
C TYR A 45 -3.20 -4.18 -0.06
N GLY A 46 -2.74 -4.62 1.11
CA GLY A 46 -2.02 -5.88 1.21
C GLY A 46 -0.72 -5.91 0.40
N SER A 47 -0.09 -4.76 0.21
CA SER A 47 0.97 -4.57 -0.79
C SER A 47 2.23 -5.35 -0.49
N ALA A 48 2.78 -5.99 -1.53
CA ALA A 48 4.10 -6.62 -1.51
C ALA A 48 5.27 -5.61 -1.53
N PHE A 49 4.97 -4.30 -1.56
CA PHE A 49 5.97 -3.23 -1.51
C PHE A 49 5.82 -2.42 -0.23
N ASN A 50 6.96 -1.99 0.32
CA ASN A 50 7.00 -1.29 1.58
C ASN A 50 6.45 0.15 1.45
N ALA A 51 5.41 0.48 2.21
CA ALA A 51 4.73 1.78 2.18
C ALA A 51 5.64 2.93 2.63
N LEU A 52 6.54 2.70 3.60
CA LEU A 52 7.51 3.71 4.03
C LEU A 52 8.55 4.00 2.95
N VAL A 53 9.01 2.98 2.23
CA VAL A 53 9.90 3.18 1.08
C VAL A 53 9.17 3.92 -0.04
N ALA A 54 7.90 3.55 -0.31
CA ALA A 54 7.09 4.24 -1.31
C ALA A 54 6.86 5.71 -0.96
N SER A 55 6.58 6.05 0.31
CA SER A 55 6.40 7.44 0.72
C SER A 55 7.68 8.26 0.54
N ALA A 56 8.85 7.70 0.86
CA ALA A 56 10.13 8.37 0.61
C ALA A 56 10.40 8.58 -0.89
N LEU A 57 10.04 7.63 -1.75
CA LEU A 57 10.18 7.77 -3.20
C LEU A 57 9.18 8.78 -3.77
N LEU A 58 7.94 8.78 -3.29
CA LEU A 58 6.91 9.74 -3.68
C LEU A 58 7.30 11.17 -3.28
N THR A 59 7.87 11.35 -2.08
CA THR A 59 8.46 12.63 -1.64
C THR A 59 9.51 13.12 -2.63
N TYR A 60 10.39 12.24 -3.13
CA TYR A 60 11.37 12.62 -4.15
C TYR A 60 10.70 13.01 -5.47
N VAL A 61 9.80 12.18 -6.01
CA VAL A 61 9.20 12.40 -7.34
C VAL A 61 8.25 13.62 -7.36
N SER A 62 7.75 14.05 -6.20
CA SER A 62 6.84 15.19 -6.03
C SER A 62 7.52 16.46 -5.54
N ASP A 63 8.85 16.52 -5.46
CA ASP A 63 9.59 17.66 -4.86
C ASP A 63 9.12 18.01 -3.44
N GLY A 64 8.78 17.00 -2.67
CA GLY A 64 8.33 17.13 -1.27
C GLY A 64 6.87 17.52 -1.10
N LYS A 65 6.09 17.64 -2.17
CA LYS A 65 4.66 18.02 -2.10
C LYS A 65 3.76 16.87 -1.65
N GLN A 66 4.16 15.62 -1.91
CA GLN A 66 3.46 14.42 -1.44
C GLN A 66 4.40 13.63 -0.54
N THR A 67 4.05 13.49 0.73
CA THR A 67 4.94 12.90 1.76
C THR A 67 4.36 11.68 2.43
N THR A 68 3.19 11.20 1.99
CA THR A 68 2.47 10.10 2.61
C THR A 68 2.02 9.10 1.58
N VAL A 69 1.96 7.82 1.96
CA VAL A 69 1.33 6.75 1.19
C VAL A 69 0.36 6.03 2.11
N GLY A 70 -0.85 5.78 1.63
CA GLY A 70 -1.86 5.04 2.38
C GLY A 70 -1.54 3.55 2.39
N ILE A 71 -1.78 2.88 3.51
CA ILE A 71 -1.73 1.44 3.63
C ILE A 71 -2.99 0.91 4.31
N ASP A 72 -3.56 -0.14 3.74
CA ASP A 72 -4.60 -0.96 4.33
C ASP A 72 -4.06 -2.40 4.40
N GLY A 73 -3.78 -2.85 5.62
CA GLY A 73 -3.00 -4.06 5.85
C GLY A 73 -3.55 -4.84 7.03
N TYR A 74 -3.90 -6.10 6.77
CA TYR A 74 -4.40 -6.99 7.80
C TYR A 74 -3.27 -7.69 8.56
N ARG A 75 -3.46 -7.89 9.88
CA ARG A 75 -2.48 -8.52 10.77
C ARG A 75 -1.94 -9.85 10.25
N TYR A 76 -2.79 -10.67 9.64
CA TYR A 76 -2.45 -12.01 9.14
C TYR A 76 -2.23 -12.08 7.62
N ASP A 77 -2.16 -10.94 6.92
CA ASP A 77 -1.78 -10.93 5.50
C ASP A 77 -0.28 -11.17 5.34
N PHE A 78 0.09 -12.38 4.91
CA PHE A 78 1.47 -12.77 4.63
C PHE A 78 2.17 -11.87 3.61
N VAL A 79 1.47 -11.45 2.54
CA VAL A 79 2.09 -10.67 1.47
C VAL A 79 2.49 -9.30 1.99
N SER A 80 1.58 -8.59 2.65
CA SER A 80 1.89 -7.27 3.19
C SER A 80 2.94 -7.32 4.29
N ARG A 81 2.75 -8.23 5.26
CA ARG A 81 3.56 -8.35 6.48
C ARG A 81 4.98 -8.80 6.20
N TRP A 82 5.14 -9.87 5.42
CA TRP A 82 6.43 -10.55 5.27
C TRP A 82 7.12 -10.20 3.96
N ILE A 83 6.40 -10.18 2.84
CA ILE A 83 7.00 -9.84 1.54
C ILE A 83 7.22 -8.32 1.46
N GLY A 84 6.20 -7.53 1.78
CA GLY A 84 6.28 -6.07 1.78
C GLY A 84 6.98 -5.47 3.00
N GLY A 85 7.15 -6.25 4.08
CA GLY A 85 7.71 -5.76 5.34
C GLY A 85 6.88 -4.63 5.96
N ASN A 86 5.57 -4.59 5.68
CA ASN A 86 4.68 -3.54 6.14
C ASN A 86 4.14 -3.81 7.54
N GLY A 87 3.74 -2.72 8.21
CA GLY A 87 2.87 -2.79 9.37
C GLY A 87 1.47 -3.30 9.00
N TYR A 88 0.62 -3.46 10.02
CA TYR A 88 -0.80 -3.73 9.85
C TYR A 88 -1.59 -2.59 10.48
N THR A 89 -2.75 -2.28 9.91
CA THR A 89 -3.64 -1.20 10.37
C THR A 89 -4.80 -1.75 11.20
N TYR A 90 -5.10 -3.04 11.03
CA TYR A 90 -6.16 -3.73 11.76
C TYR A 90 -5.92 -5.23 11.82
N GLY A 91 -6.63 -5.88 12.75
CA GLY A 91 -6.49 -7.32 12.98
C GLY A 91 -7.75 -7.94 13.58
N THR A 92 -8.89 -7.30 13.38
CA THR A 92 -10.19 -7.84 13.80
C THR A 92 -10.44 -9.10 12.99
N ALA A 93 -10.30 -10.26 13.64
CA ALA A 93 -10.42 -11.57 13.02
C ALA A 93 -11.61 -12.31 13.60
N PRO A 94 -12.20 -13.25 12.84
CA PRO A 94 -12.93 -14.34 13.45
C PRO A 94 -11.88 -15.30 14.02
N ALA A 95 -11.47 -15.11 15.28
CA ALA A 95 -10.76 -16.07 16.17
C ALA A 95 -9.64 -17.01 15.61
N ASP A 96 -9.09 -16.77 14.43
CA ASP A 96 -8.16 -17.68 13.75
C ASP A 96 -6.69 -17.25 13.92
N ASN A 97 -5.80 -18.23 13.80
CA ASN A 97 -4.36 -18.04 13.97
C ASN A 97 -3.64 -17.81 12.63
N TRP A 98 -2.41 -17.29 12.70
CA TRP A 98 -1.57 -16.93 11.54
C TRP A 98 -1.51 -18.04 10.47
N TRP A 99 -1.34 -19.29 10.88
CA TRP A 99 -1.19 -20.43 9.97
C TRP A 99 -2.45 -20.71 9.16
N LYS A 100 -3.62 -20.67 9.81
CA LYS A 100 -4.90 -20.86 9.12
C LYS A 100 -5.18 -19.76 8.11
N GLU A 101 -4.95 -18.50 8.50
CA GLU A 101 -5.18 -17.36 7.59
C GLU A 101 -4.24 -17.41 6.39
N THR A 102 -2.98 -17.79 6.59
CA THR A 102 -2.03 -18.00 5.49
C THR A 102 -2.51 -19.10 4.55
N TRP A 103 -3.02 -20.22 5.07
CA TRP A 103 -3.56 -21.30 4.24
C TRP A 103 -4.81 -20.86 3.45
N LYS A 104 -5.72 -20.11 4.09
CA LYS A 104 -6.91 -19.54 3.43
C LYS A 104 -6.56 -18.66 2.24
N MET A 105 -5.40 -18.00 2.23
CA MET A 105 -4.94 -17.23 1.07
C MET A 105 -4.77 -18.08 -0.20
N PHE A 106 -4.56 -19.39 -0.07
CA PHE A 106 -4.42 -20.32 -1.19
C PHE A 106 -5.67 -21.15 -1.46
N SER A 107 -6.65 -21.18 -0.55
CA SER A 107 -7.81 -22.06 -0.63
C SER A 107 -9.18 -21.37 -0.59
N ASP A 108 -9.27 -20.14 -0.09
CA ASP A 108 -10.51 -19.36 -0.01
C ASP A 108 -10.35 -18.05 -0.81
N PRO A 109 -11.21 -17.75 -1.78
CA PRO A 109 -11.17 -16.47 -2.50
C PRO A 109 -11.43 -15.25 -1.60
N ARG A 110 -12.06 -15.43 -0.43
CA ARG A 110 -12.35 -14.38 0.57
C ARG A 110 -11.49 -14.61 1.81
N ASN A 111 -10.32 -14.00 1.82
CA ASN A 111 -9.33 -14.16 2.89
C ASN A 111 -8.75 -12.80 3.32
N ALA A 112 -7.92 -12.83 4.35
CA ALA A 112 -7.22 -11.69 4.92
C ALA A 112 -6.46 -10.80 3.92
N HIS A 113 -6.08 -11.34 2.76
CA HIS A 113 -5.34 -10.62 1.73
C HIS A 113 -6.25 -10.11 0.61
N THR A 114 -7.24 -10.89 0.17
CA THR A 114 -8.13 -10.51 -0.94
C THR A 114 -9.27 -9.59 -0.51
N CYS A 115 -9.64 -9.59 0.76
CA CYS A 115 -10.73 -8.76 1.29
C CYS A 115 -10.33 -7.30 1.59
N LEU A 116 -9.04 -6.95 1.46
CA LEU A 116 -8.54 -5.59 1.72
C LEU A 116 -9.12 -4.60 0.71
N GLY A 117 -9.74 -3.52 1.19
CA GLY A 117 -10.44 -2.55 0.35
C GLY A 117 -11.73 -3.07 -0.33
N SER A 118 -12.19 -4.28 0.00
CA SER A 118 -13.41 -4.86 -0.57
C SER A 118 -14.67 -4.32 0.11
N ALA A 119 -15.70 -4.03 -0.69
CA ALA A 119 -17.04 -3.70 -0.20
C ALA A 119 -17.98 -4.93 -0.12
N ASP A 120 -17.45 -6.15 -0.31
CA ASP A 120 -18.22 -7.39 -0.18
C ASP A 120 -18.65 -7.59 1.29
N ASP A 121 -19.94 -7.88 1.49
CA ASP A 121 -20.53 -8.04 2.82
C ASP A 121 -19.86 -9.17 3.62
N VAL A 122 -19.45 -10.25 2.94
CA VAL A 122 -18.79 -11.40 3.61
C VAL A 122 -17.37 -11.02 4.03
N CYS A 123 -16.63 -10.30 3.18
CA CYS A 123 -15.34 -9.72 3.54
C CYS A 123 -15.47 -8.78 4.75
N THR A 124 -16.45 -7.87 4.72
CA THR A 124 -16.69 -6.91 5.80
C THR A 124 -17.09 -7.61 7.10
N ALA A 125 -17.96 -8.62 7.04
CA ALA A 125 -18.40 -9.37 8.21
C ALA A 125 -17.28 -10.24 8.82
N ARG A 126 -16.39 -10.80 8.00
CA ARG A 126 -15.30 -11.67 8.48
C ARG A 126 -14.07 -10.90 8.92
N TYR A 127 -13.65 -9.93 8.13
CA TYR A 127 -12.37 -9.25 8.29
C TYR A 127 -12.50 -7.80 8.74
N GLY A 128 -13.71 -7.23 8.72
CA GLY A 128 -13.95 -5.82 8.99
C GLY A 128 -13.87 -4.96 7.72
N SER A 129 -14.25 -3.69 7.85
CA SER A 129 -14.12 -2.69 6.79
C SER A 129 -12.65 -2.34 6.54
N SER A 130 -12.37 -1.67 5.42
CA SER A 130 -11.03 -1.13 5.11
C SER A 130 -10.54 -0.16 6.21
N HIS A 131 -9.28 -0.32 6.64
CA HIS A 131 -8.63 0.56 7.60
C HIS A 131 -7.38 1.18 6.96
N LEU A 132 -7.59 2.13 6.07
CA LEU A 132 -6.51 2.86 5.41
C LEU A 132 -5.85 3.84 6.39
N GLU A 133 -4.56 3.64 6.67
CA GLU A 133 -3.74 4.56 7.46
C GLU A 133 -2.65 5.20 6.60
N GLN A 134 -2.30 6.46 6.90
CA GLN A 134 -1.28 7.17 6.15
C GLN A 134 0.11 6.95 6.75
N VAL A 135 1.06 6.50 5.92
CA VAL A 135 2.46 6.30 6.30
C VAL A 135 3.29 7.48 5.79
N PRO A 136 3.76 8.37 6.68
CA PRO A 136 4.61 9.49 6.26
C PRO A 136 6.02 9.02 5.89
N SER A 137 6.64 9.71 4.94
CA SER A 137 8.09 9.63 4.74
C SER A 137 8.73 10.23 5.99
N SER A 138 9.28 9.39 6.87
CA SER A 138 9.94 9.88 8.07
C SER A 138 10.99 10.92 7.68
N LYS A 139 10.94 12.11 8.31
CA LYS A 139 11.94 13.15 8.03
C LYS A 139 13.34 12.60 8.34
N SER A 140 14.13 12.52 7.27
CA SER A 140 15.60 12.44 7.26
C SER A 140 16.21 11.06 7.55
N TRP A 141 16.70 10.42 6.48
CA TRP A 141 18.08 9.92 6.46
C TRP A 141 19.04 11.09 6.76
N SER A 142 19.14 11.48 8.02
CA SER A 142 20.22 12.35 8.47
C SER A 142 21.42 11.43 8.62
N LYS A 143 22.27 11.37 7.60
CA LYS A 143 23.64 10.91 7.77
C LYS A 143 24.24 11.67 8.96
N LYS A 144 24.66 10.95 9.99
CA LYS A 144 25.79 11.34 10.83
C LYS A 144 26.92 10.38 10.51
#